data_AF-A0A382LKK8-F1
#
_entry.id   AF-A0A382LKK8-F1
#
_cell.length_a   1.000
_cell.length_b   1.000
_cell.length_c   1.000
_cell.angle_alpha   90.00
_cell.angle_beta   90.00
_cell.angle_gamma   90.00
#
_symmetry.space_group_name_H-M   'P 1'
#
loop_
_entity.id
_entity.type
_entity.pdbx_description
1 polymer ?
#
loop_
_entity_poly.entity_id
_entity_poly.type
_entity_poly.pdbx_seq_one_letter_code
_entity_poly.pdbx_strand_id
1 'polypeptide(L)'
;MDASRVQIVQVDRESDGQRLDNFLLRHLKGLPRSRVYRIVRKGEVRINGRRSKPQVRLKTGDEIRIPPVPDLARRQEAIGSFQDLDSLILHEDSHLIVL
;
A
#
# COMPACT_ATOMS: atom_id res chain seq x y z
N MET A 1 7.09 18.72 -1.73
CA MET A 1 8.30 18.05 -1.22
C MET A 1 7.90 17.42 0.10
N ASP A 2 7.70 16.12 0.26
CA ASP A 2 8.73 15.07 0.21
C ASP A 2 7.99 13.71 0.10
N ALA A 3 7.61 13.30 -1.12
CA ALA A 3 6.96 12.00 -1.37
C ALA A 3 8.00 10.87 -1.51
N SER A 4 9.10 10.96 -0.76
CA SER A 4 10.32 10.18 -1.00
C SER A 4 10.68 9.24 0.13
N ARG A 5 9.96 9.28 1.27
CA ARG A 5 10.35 8.54 2.47
C ARG A 5 9.58 7.23 2.58
N VAL A 6 10.34 6.14 2.54
CA VAL A 6 9.86 4.80 2.88
C VAL A 6 9.37 4.79 4.32
N GLN A 7 8.24 4.15 4.55
CA GLN A 7 7.67 3.96 5.88
C GLN A 7 7.94 2.53 6.36
N ILE A 8 8.27 2.39 7.64
CA ILE A 8 8.36 1.08 8.30
C ILE A 8 7.28 1.09 9.37
N VAL A 9 6.35 0.14 9.29
CA VAL A 9 5.20 0.03 10.18
C VAL A 9 5.29 -1.30 10.90
N GLN A 10 5.31 -1.27 12.23
CA GLN A 10 5.26 -2.47 13.04
C GLN A 10 3.81 -2.93 13.24
N VAL A 11 3.56 -4.22 13.10
CA VAL A 11 2.24 -4.83 13.31
C VAL A 11 1.97 -4.93 14.81
N ASP A 12 0.87 -4.31 15.24
CA ASP A 12 0.35 -4.39 16.61
C ASP A 12 -0.53 -5.63 16.82
N ARG A 13 -1.01 -5.82 18.05
CA ARG A 13 -1.89 -6.93 18.41
C ARG A 13 -3.26 -6.86 17.73
N GLU A 14 -3.73 -5.66 17.40
CA GLU A 14 -5.03 -5.47 16.73
C GLU A 14 -4.98 -5.91 15.26
N SER A 15 -3.80 -5.88 14.67
CA SER A 15 -3.52 -6.30 13.30
C SER A 15 -3.02 -7.74 13.19
N ASP A 16 -2.90 -8.46 14.32
CA ASP A 16 -2.51 -9.87 14.35
C ASP A 16 -3.51 -10.74 13.57
N GLY A 17 -3.00 -11.63 12.73
CA GLY A 17 -3.82 -12.49 11.87
C GLY A 17 -4.50 -11.75 10.71
N GLN A 18 -4.38 -10.42 10.62
CA GLN A 18 -4.92 -9.64 9.50
C GLN A 18 -4.16 -9.98 8.22
N ARG A 19 -4.87 -10.03 7.08
CA ARG A 19 -4.21 -10.15 5.77
C ARG A 19 -3.46 -8.87 5.42
N LEU A 20 -2.27 -9.01 4.81
CA LEU A 20 -1.43 -7.90 4.37
C LEU A 20 -2.20 -6.92 3.46
N ASP A 21 -2.99 -7.40 2.50
CA ASP A 21 -3.78 -6.53 1.64
C ASP A 21 -4.82 -5.71 2.41
N ASN A 22 -5.55 -6.33 3.33
CA ASN A 22 -6.50 -5.62 4.19
C ASN A 22 -5.80 -4.60 5.10
N PHE A 23 -4.63 -4.94 5.63
CA PHE A 23 -3.81 -4.03 6.41
C PHE A 23 -3.40 -2.81 5.57
N LEU A 24 -2.85 -3.04 4.38
CA LEU A 24 -2.42 -1.98 3.47
C LEU A 24 -3.59 -1.13 2.98
N LEU A 25 -4.77 -1.71 2.71
CA LEU A 25 -5.94 -0.93 2.31
C LEU A 25 -6.45 -0.01 3.42
N ARG A 26 -6.33 -0.44 4.69
CA ARG A 26 -6.65 0.41 5.85
C ARG A 26 -5.60 1.49 6.07
N HIS A 27 -4.32 1.17 5.84
CA HIS A 27 -3.20 2.08 6.05
C HIS A 27 -3.06 3.12 4.92
N LEU A 28 -3.21 2.67 3.67
CA LEU A 28 -3.09 3.46 2.44
C LEU A 28 -4.48 3.93 1.97
N LYS A 29 -5.14 4.70 2.83
CA LYS A 29 -6.48 5.21 2.54
C LYS A 29 -6.47 6.06 1.26
N GLY A 30 -7.47 5.85 0.41
CA GLY A 30 -7.62 6.56 -0.87
C GLY A 30 -6.84 5.93 -2.04
N LEU A 31 -5.98 4.94 -1.82
CA LEU A 31 -5.39 4.20 -2.93
C LEU A 31 -6.39 3.17 -3.51
N PRO A 32 -6.53 3.08 -4.85
CA PRO A 32 -7.29 2.01 -5.47
C PRO A 32 -6.74 0.64 -5.11
N ARG A 33 -7.63 -0.35 -4.93
CA ARG A 33 -7.25 -1.74 -4.62
C ARG A 33 -6.22 -2.29 -5.61
N SER A 34 -6.42 -2.07 -6.91
CA SER A 34 -5.52 -2.50 -7.97
C SER A 34 -4.08 -2.00 -7.78
N ARG A 35 -3.91 -0.74 -7.35
CA ARG A 35 -2.61 -0.14 -7.05
C ARG A 35 -1.96 -0.79 -5.83
N VAL A 36 -2.71 -1.06 -4.77
CA VAL A 36 -2.21 -1.81 -3.60
C VAL A 36 -1.73 -3.21 -3.99
N TYR A 37 -2.52 -3.94 -4.77
CA TYR A 37 -2.09 -5.25 -5.28
C TYR A 37 -0.84 -5.15 -6.17
N ARG A 38 -0.72 -4.10 -6.99
CA ARG A 38 0.45 -3.87 -7.85
C ARG A 38 1.73 -3.66 -7.03
N ILE A 39 1.72 -2.79 -6.03
CA ILE A 39 2.94 -2.52 -5.22
C ILE A 39 3.38 -3.74 -4.41
N VAL A 40 2.42 -4.55 -3.93
CA VAL A 40 2.74 -5.83 -3.25
C VAL A 40 3.30 -6.83 -4.26
N ARG A 41 2.66 -6.98 -5.43
CA ARG A 41 3.13 -7.88 -6.49
C ARG A 41 4.49 -7.47 -7.05
N LYS A 42 4.80 -6.18 -7.21
CA LYS A 42 6.13 -5.70 -7.60
C LYS A 42 7.20 -5.91 -6.51
N GLY A 43 6.79 -6.27 -5.29
CA GLY A 43 7.70 -6.49 -4.17
C GLY A 43 8.24 -5.20 -3.55
N GLU A 44 7.55 -4.08 -3.78
CA GLU A 44 7.86 -2.81 -3.16
C GLU A 44 7.50 -2.83 -1.66
N VAL A 45 6.43 -3.56 -1.32
CA VAL A 45 6.08 -3.89 0.07
C VAL A 45 6.82 -5.13 0.54
N ARG A 46 7.46 -5.06 1.71
CA ARG A 46 8.19 -6.17 2.31
C ARG A 46 7.79 -6.38 3.76
N ILE A 47 7.70 -7.64 4.19
CA ILE A 47 7.53 -8.02 5.60
C ILE A 47 8.85 -8.57 6.10
N ASN A 48 9.42 -8.00 7.16
CA ASN A 48 10.71 -8.40 7.74
C ASN A 48 11.81 -8.52 6.66
N GLY A 49 11.85 -7.56 5.72
CA GLY A 49 12.79 -7.54 4.60
C GLY A 49 12.50 -8.51 3.44
N ARG A 50 11.47 -9.35 3.52
CA ARG A 50 11.12 -10.35 2.49
C ARG A 50 9.92 -9.92 1.64
N ARG A 51 9.90 -10.35 0.37
CA ARG A 51 8.72 -10.19 -0.50
C ARG A 51 7.59 -11.09 0.00
N SER A 52 6.36 -10.58 -0.02
CA SER A 52 5.20 -11.28 0.54
C SER A 52 4.01 -11.24 -0.41
N LYS A 53 3.16 -12.27 -0.35
CA LYS A 53 1.91 -12.29 -1.10
C LYS A 53 0.85 -11.43 -0.39
N PRO A 54 -0.11 -10.83 -1.13
CA PRO A 54 -1.17 -10.02 -0.54
C PRO A 54 -2.01 -10.74 0.54
N GLN A 55 -2.19 -12.05 0.38
CA GLN A 55 -2.99 -12.90 1.27
C GLN A 55 -2.25 -13.39 2.53
N VAL A 56 -0.98 -13.04 2.71
CA VAL A 56 -0.22 -13.42 3.92
C VAL A 56 -0.88 -12.81 5.14
N ARG A 57 -1.05 -13.62 6.20
CA ARG A 57 -1.50 -13.13 7.51
C ARG A 57 -0.31 -12.58 8.28
N LEU A 58 -0.49 -11.39 8.82
CA LEU A 58 0.47 -10.68 9.64
C LEU A 58 0.53 -11.28 11.03
N LYS A 59 1.67 -11.13 11.70
CA LYS A 59 1.85 -11.44 13.11
C LYS A 59 2.29 -10.21 13.86
N THR A 60 1.85 -10.10 15.11
CA THR A 60 2.30 -9.06 16.03
C THR A 60 3.83 -9.02 16.05
N GLY A 61 4.41 -7.82 15.89
CA GLY A 61 5.84 -7.61 15.84
C GLY A 61 6.46 -7.69 14.44
N ASP A 62 5.71 -8.10 13.40
CA ASP A 62 6.19 -8.02 12.01
C ASP A 62 6.47 -6.56 11.62
N GLU A 63 7.55 -6.33 10.88
CA GLU A 63 7.91 -5.03 10.31
C GLU A 63 7.53 -4.97 8.83
N ILE A 64 6.64 -4.05 8.48
CA ILE A 64 6.16 -3.85 7.12
C ILE A 64 6.82 -2.61 6.54
N ARG A 65 7.68 -2.79 5.54
CA ARG A 65 8.24 -1.71 4.74
C ARG A 65 7.26 -1.35 3.63
N ILE A 66 6.83 -0.11 3.61
CA ILE A 66 5.88 0.45 2.64
C ILE A 66 6.61 1.52 1.80
N PRO A 67 6.56 1.46 0.46
CA PRO A 67 7.15 2.50 -0.38
C PRO A 67 6.45 3.84 -0.15
N PRO A 68 7.11 4.97 -0.45
CA PRO A 68 6.42 6.25 -0.40
C PRO A 68 5.30 6.25 -1.44
N VAL A 69 4.07 6.27 -0.97
CA VAL A 69 2.88 6.44 -1.83
C VAL A 69 2.19 7.75 -1.47
N PRO A 70 1.57 8.44 -2.45
CA PRO A 70 0.79 9.65 -2.16
C PRO A 70 -0.34 9.30 -1.19
N ASP A 71 -0.28 9.84 0.03
CA ASP A 71 -1.38 9.72 0.98
C ASP A 71 -2.53 10.62 0.50
N LEU A 72 -3.52 10.00 -0.13
CA LEU A 72 -4.71 10.70 -0.64
C LEU A 72 -5.72 11.00 0.46
N ALA A 73 -5.63 10.34 1.61
CA ALA A 73 -6.51 10.61 2.74
C ALA A 73 -6.06 11.85 3.52
N ARG A 74 -4.75 12.10 3.67
CA ARG A 74 -4.26 13.39 4.22
C ARG A 74 -4.62 14.60 3.36
N ARG A 75 -4.90 14.43 2.06
CA ARG A 75 -5.37 15.53 1.20
C ARG A 75 -6.84 15.90 1.42
N GLN A 76 -7.66 15.00 1.99
CA GLN A 76 -9.09 15.27 2.23
C GLN A 76 -9.36 16.22 3.40
N GLU A 77 -8.43 16.41 4.33
CA GLU A 77 -8.57 17.46 5.36
C GLU A 77 -8.19 18.86 4.83
N ALA A 78 -7.53 18.96 3.68
CA ALA A 78 -6.99 20.23 3.19
C ALA A 78 -7.70 20.82 1.95
N ILE A 79 -8.38 20.03 1.11
CA ILE A 79 -8.87 20.57 -0.17
C ILE A 79 -10.19 19.92 -0.58
N GLY A 80 -11.29 20.65 -0.43
CA GLY A 80 -12.52 20.39 -1.17
C GLY A 80 -12.26 20.66 -2.65
N SER A 81 -12.07 19.60 -3.44
CA SER A 81 -12.35 19.51 -4.89
C SER A 81 -11.85 18.16 -5.41
N PHE A 82 -12.79 17.25 -5.64
CA PHE A 82 -12.57 15.96 -6.29
C PHE A 82 -12.43 16.18 -7.81
N GLN A 83 -11.25 16.55 -8.31
CA GLN A 83 -11.02 16.61 -9.77
C GLN A 83 -9.70 16.00 -10.27
N ASP A 84 -8.78 15.59 -9.38
CA ASP A 84 -7.47 15.04 -9.80
C ASP A 84 -7.25 13.56 -9.42
N LEU A 85 -8.27 12.72 -9.57
CA LEU A 85 -8.09 11.26 -9.40
C LEU A 85 -7.51 10.59 -10.65
N ASP A 86 -7.63 11.21 -11.83
CA ASP A 86 -7.15 10.65 -13.10
C ASP A 86 -5.62 10.75 -13.27
N SER A 87 -4.96 11.74 -12.65
CA SER A 87 -3.50 11.89 -12.73
C SER A 87 -2.74 10.91 -11.80
N LEU A 88 -3.44 10.21 -10.91
CA LEU A 88 -2.90 9.06 -10.18
C LEU A 88 -2.98 7.76 -10.97
N ILE A 89 -3.35 7.80 -12.25
CA ILE A 89 -3.09 6.71 -13.21
C ILE A 89 -1.64 6.88 -13.71
N LEU A 90 -0.66 6.78 -12.81
CA LEU A 90 0.73 6.54 -13.20
C LEU A 90 0.82 5.13 -13.79
N HIS A 91 0.70 5.12 -15.11
CA HIS A 91 0.95 4.05 -16.08
C HIS A 91 0.27 2.70 -15.80
N GLU A 92 -0.64 2.32 -16.70
CA GLU A 92 -0.97 0.91 -16.95
C GLU A 92 0.28 0.18 -17.40
N ASP A 93 0.84 -0.65 -16.53
CA ASP A 93 1.67 -1.76 -16.99
C ASP A 93 0.70 -2.89 -17.33
N SER A 94 0.28 -2.91 -18.60
CA SER A 94 -0.04 -4.13 -19.32
C SER A 94 1.05 -5.15 -19.00
N HIS A 95 0.74 -6.23 -18.29
CA HIS A 95 1.40 -7.55 -18.38
C HIS A 95 1.01 -8.39 -17.15
N LEU A 96 -0.03 -9.22 -17.30
CA LEU A 96 0.00 -10.55 -16.69
C LEU A 96 -0.83 -11.52 -17.53
N ILE A 97 -0.15 -12.19 -18.45
CA ILE A 97 -0.55 -13.52 -18.93
C ILE A 97 0.05 -14.51 -17.92
N VAL A 98 -0.78 -15.38 -17.37
CA VAL A 98 -0.31 -16.62 -16.73
C VAL A 98 -0.92 -17.75 -17.54
N LEU A 99 -0.06 -18.47 -18.25
CA LEU A 99 -0.33 -19.81 -18.81
C LEU A 99 -0.26 -20.84 -17.69
#